data_AF-A0A2N0H4V3-F1
#
_entry.id   AF-A0A2N0H4V3-F1
#
_cell.length_a   1.000
_cell.length_b   1.000
_cell.length_c   1.000
_cell.angle_alpha   90.00
_cell.angle_beta   90.00
_cell.angle_gamma   90.00
#
_symmetry.space_group_name_H-M   'P 1'
#
loop_
_entity.id
_entity.type
_entity.pdbx_description
1 polymer ?
#
loop_
_entity_poly.entity_id
_entity_poly.type
_entity_poly.pdbx_seq_one_letter_code
_entity_poly.pdbx_strand_id
1 'polypeptide(L)'
;MIALPLLALAVSSPDPEPLRAAVEACDRTAMTTLARAEPRRRAEWAEAVYKEQRAIAADRAAILPSAQSASGAATLASARQGLEARQEQLNDARAVERAWREFYDEYRADFLSSCSARKRDGA
;
A
#
# COMPACT_ATOMS: atom_id res chain seq x y z
N MET A 1 -18.06 -23.77 -7.32
CA MET A 1 -17.91 -22.29 -7.26
C MET A 1 -16.76 -22.01 -6.32
N ILE A 2 -15.58 -21.69 -6.83
CA ILE A 2 -14.43 -21.33 -5.99
C ILE A 2 -14.68 -19.89 -5.55
N ALA A 3 -14.94 -19.70 -4.26
CA ALA A 3 -15.06 -18.40 -3.65
C ALA A 3 -13.69 -17.70 -3.77
N LEU A 4 -13.60 -16.66 -4.62
CA LEU A 4 -12.44 -15.77 -4.60
C LEU A 4 -12.46 -15.02 -3.27
N PRO A 5 -11.43 -15.15 -2.41
CA PRO A 5 -11.34 -14.32 -1.24
C PRO A 5 -11.03 -12.91 -1.73
N LEU A 6 -11.97 -11.99 -1.55
CA LEU A 6 -11.79 -10.55 -1.72
C LEU A 6 -10.83 -10.07 -0.62
N LEU A 7 -9.52 -10.31 -0.78
CA LEU A 7 -8.45 -9.76 0.07
C LEU A 7 -8.04 -8.34 -0.34
N ALA A 8 -8.79 -7.70 -1.23
CA ALA A 8 -8.45 -6.40 -1.84
C ALA A 8 -8.50 -5.19 -0.88
N LEU A 9 -8.93 -5.36 0.38
CA LEU A 9 -9.14 -4.24 1.30
C LEU A 9 -7.91 -3.85 2.15
N ALA A 10 -6.81 -4.60 2.09
CA ALA A 10 -5.69 -4.41 3.02
C ALA A 10 -4.54 -3.51 2.50
N VAL A 11 -4.66 -2.94 1.29
CA VAL A 11 -3.55 -2.22 0.63
C VAL A 11 -3.96 -0.78 0.26
N SER A 12 -4.72 -0.11 1.12
CA SER A 12 -5.01 1.32 0.96
C SER A 12 -3.87 2.16 1.52
N SER A 13 -3.42 3.18 0.78
CA SER A 13 -2.53 4.21 1.32
C SER A 13 -3.25 5.08 2.37
N PRO A 14 -2.50 5.73 3.28
CA PRO A 14 -3.07 6.68 4.23
C PRO A 14 -3.71 7.89 3.54
N ASP A 15 -4.66 8.50 4.26
CA ASP A 15 -5.12 9.85 3.97
C ASP A 15 -3.99 10.87 4.25
N PRO A 16 -3.66 11.77 3.30
CA PRO A 16 -2.65 12.80 3.51
C PRO A 16 -3.07 13.97 4.40
N GLU A 17 -4.36 14.22 4.60
CA GLU A 17 -4.85 15.39 5.35
C GLU A 17 -4.28 15.51 6.78
N PRO A 18 -4.24 14.44 7.61
CA PRO A 18 -3.67 14.52 8.95
C PRO A 18 -2.19 14.95 8.98
N LEU A 19 -1.41 14.54 7.97
CA LEU A 19 -0.01 14.95 7.85
C LEU A 19 0.09 16.42 7.47
N ARG A 20 -0.67 16.84 6.45
CA ARG A 20 -0.69 18.24 6.00
C ARG A 20 -1.07 19.19 7.13
N ALA A 21 -2.16 18.90 7.82
CA ALA A 21 -2.63 19.70 8.94
C ALA A 21 -1.57 19.81 10.06
N ALA A 22 -0.87 18.72 10.36
CA ALA A 22 0.19 18.72 11.38
C ALA A 22 1.37 19.63 10.99
N VAL A 23 1.75 19.66 9.71
CA VAL A 23 2.84 20.52 9.22
C VAL A 23 2.39 21.99 9.15
N GLU A 24 1.22 22.27 8.59
CA GLU A 24 0.65 23.63 8.48
C GLU A 24 0.50 24.29 9.87
N ALA A 25 0.11 23.53 10.89
CA ALA A 25 -0.04 24.02 12.26
C ALA A 25 1.28 24.01 13.07
N CYS A 26 2.39 23.52 12.51
CA CYS A 26 3.61 23.19 13.25
C CYS A 26 3.35 22.32 14.51
N ASP A 27 2.39 21.39 14.44
CA ASP A 27 2.00 20.53 15.57
C ASP A 27 3.02 19.40 15.79
N ARG A 28 3.89 19.61 16.78
CA ARG A 28 4.92 18.65 17.20
C ARG A 28 4.36 17.36 17.75
N THR A 29 3.21 17.40 18.41
CA THR A 29 2.61 16.21 19.03
C THR A 29 2.01 15.32 17.94
N ALA A 30 1.29 15.91 16.99
CA ALA A 30 0.76 15.20 15.83
C ALA A 30 1.90 14.61 14.98
N MET A 31 2.93 15.40 14.64
CA MET A 31 4.08 14.90 13.87
C MET A 31 4.83 13.78 14.58
N THR A 32 5.00 13.86 15.90
CA THR A 32 5.64 12.79 16.68
C THR A 32 4.79 11.52 16.68
N THR A 33 3.48 11.64 16.79
CA THR A 33 2.54 10.51 16.72
C THR A 33 2.61 9.83 15.36
N LEU A 34 2.53 10.61 14.27
CA LEU A 34 2.64 10.12 12.90
C LEU A 34 4.00 9.42 12.67
N ALA A 35 5.10 10.03 13.11
CA ALA A 35 6.45 9.45 12.99
C ALA A 35 6.63 8.13 13.74
N ARG A 36 5.94 7.95 14.88
CA ARG A 36 5.99 6.69 15.63
C ARG A 36 5.13 5.59 15.00
N ALA A 37 4.01 5.96 14.38
CA ALA A 37 3.10 5.01 13.74
C ALA A 37 3.62 4.50 12.39
N GLU A 38 4.28 5.36 11.61
CA GLU A 38 4.64 5.10 10.22
C GLU A 38 5.50 3.83 9.99
N PRO A 39 6.53 3.50 10.81
CA PRO A 39 7.31 2.28 10.62
C PRO A 39 6.46 1.00 10.71
N ARG A 40 5.53 0.94 11.67
CA ARG A 40 4.64 -0.22 11.84
C ARG A 40 3.69 -0.34 10.65
N ARG A 41 3.10 0.78 10.22
CA ARG A 41 2.22 0.81 9.04
C ARG A 41 2.93 0.31 7.78
N ARG A 42 4.16 0.80 7.52
CA ARG A 42 4.98 0.36 6.38
C ARG A 42 5.26 -1.15 6.44
N ALA A 43 5.47 -1.71 7.63
CA ALA A 43 5.69 -3.14 7.82
C ALA A 43 4.42 -3.97 7.56
N GLU A 44 3.27 -3.56 8.13
CA GLU A 44 1.98 -4.21 7.91
C GLU A 44 1.58 -4.20 6.43
N TRP A 45 1.78 -3.08 5.75
CA TRP A 45 1.57 -2.97 4.30
C TRP A 45 2.48 -3.91 3.51
N ALA A 46 3.77 -3.97 3.86
CA ALA A 46 4.73 -4.84 3.19
C ALA A 46 4.37 -6.33 3.37
N GLU A 47 3.91 -6.71 4.56
CA GLU A 47 3.42 -8.06 4.83
C GLU A 47 2.18 -8.39 3.98
N ALA A 48 1.22 -7.47 3.87
CA ALA A 48 0.03 -7.65 3.05
C ALA A 48 0.39 -7.84 1.56
N VAL A 49 1.28 -6.99 1.03
CA VAL A 49 1.76 -7.09 -0.36
C VAL A 49 2.48 -8.41 -0.62
N TYR A 50 3.30 -8.86 0.33
CA TYR A 50 4.00 -10.14 0.22
C TYR A 50 3.02 -11.32 0.19
N LYS A 51 2.01 -11.32 1.08
CA LYS A 51 0.97 -12.36 1.12
C LYS A 51 0.19 -12.42 -0.20
N GLU A 52 -0.24 -11.27 -0.73
CA GLU A 52 -0.98 -11.24 -1.99
C GLU A 52 -0.12 -11.68 -3.18
N GLN A 53 1.13 -11.23 -3.26
CA GLN A 53 2.04 -11.68 -4.33
C GLN A 53 2.28 -13.19 -4.28
N ARG A 54 2.40 -13.78 -3.08
CA ARG A 54 2.51 -15.23 -2.90
C ARG A 54 1.24 -15.96 -3.31
N ALA A 55 0.06 -15.43 -2.99
CA ALA A 55 -1.21 -16.00 -3.40
C ALA A 55 -1.35 -16.00 -4.93
N ILE A 56 -1.08 -14.87 -5.60
CA ILE A 56 -1.07 -14.77 -7.07
C ILE A 56 -0.09 -15.79 -7.68
N ALA A 57 1.11 -15.94 -7.11
CA ALA A 57 2.08 -16.91 -7.62
C ALA A 57 1.62 -18.36 -7.47
N ALA A 58 1.00 -18.72 -6.33
CA ALA A 58 0.42 -20.03 -6.11
C ALA A 58 -0.73 -20.33 -7.08
N ASP A 59 -1.62 -19.36 -7.30
CA ASP A 59 -2.75 -19.49 -8.22
C ASP A 59 -2.28 -19.63 -9.68
N ARG A 60 -1.25 -18.88 -10.08
CA ARG A 60 -0.61 -19.04 -11.41
C ARG A 60 -0.08 -20.46 -11.59
N ALA A 61 0.59 -21.01 -10.58
CA ALA A 61 1.12 -22.38 -10.64
C ALA A 61 0.00 -23.43 -10.74
N ALA A 62 -1.15 -23.19 -10.09
CA ALA A 62 -2.30 -24.09 -10.10
C ALA A 62 -3.06 -24.12 -11.44
N ILE A 63 -2.94 -23.09 -12.28
CA ILE A 63 -3.63 -23.00 -13.59
C ILE A 63 -2.81 -23.66 -14.72
N LEU A 64 -1.50 -23.82 -14.56
CA LEU A 64 -0.64 -24.46 -15.57
C LEU A 64 -1.05 -25.91 -15.96
N PRO A 65 -1.54 -26.77 -15.04
CA PRO A 65 -1.91 -28.15 -15.37
C PRO A 65 -3.27 -28.32 -16.07
N SER A 66 -4.12 -27.29 -16.16
CA SER A 66 -5.56 -27.42 -16.49
C SER A 66 -5.90 -27.46 -18.00
N ALA A 67 -4.91 -27.51 -18.89
CA ALA A 67 -5.07 -27.24 -20.32
C ALA A 67 -5.56 -28.42 -21.20
N GLN A 68 -6.23 -29.43 -20.65
CA GLN A 68 -6.49 -30.70 -21.37
C GLN A 68 -7.89 -30.81 -22.02
N SER A 69 -8.73 -29.76 -21.99
CA SER A 69 -10.04 -29.79 -22.68
C SER A 69 -10.49 -28.41 -23.18
N ALA A 70 -11.34 -28.39 -24.23
CA ALA A 70 -11.84 -27.15 -24.84
C ALA A 70 -12.75 -26.31 -23.91
N SER A 71 -13.53 -26.95 -23.02
CA SER A 71 -14.26 -26.27 -21.93
C SER A 71 -13.32 -25.76 -20.82
N GLY A 72 -12.15 -26.40 -20.67
CA GLY A 72 -11.06 -25.92 -19.84
C GLY A 72 -10.44 -24.63 -20.37
N ALA A 73 -10.44 -24.39 -21.68
CA ALA A 73 -9.82 -23.21 -22.29
C ALA A 73 -10.50 -21.88 -21.92
N ALA A 74 -11.84 -21.81 -21.97
CA ALA A 74 -12.60 -20.62 -21.59
C ALA A 74 -12.47 -20.33 -20.08
N THR A 75 -12.55 -21.38 -19.25
CA THR A 75 -12.36 -21.28 -17.79
C THR A 75 -10.95 -20.80 -17.45
N LEU A 76 -9.94 -21.30 -18.16
CA LEU A 76 -8.54 -20.92 -18.01
C LEU A 76 -8.26 -19.49 -18.46
N ALA A 77 -8.91 -19.02 -19.53
CA ALA A 77 -8.84 -17.63 -19.98
C ALA A 77 -9.39 -16.68 -18.90
N SER A 78 -10.58 -16.96 -18.35
CA SER A 78 -11.17 -16.16 -17.27
C SER A 78 -10.31 -16.18 -16.00
N ALA A 79 -9.72 -17.33 -15.66
CA ALA A 79 -8.83 -17.45 -14.50
C ALA A 79 -7.54 -16.63 -14.67
N ARG A 80 -6.95 -16.62 -15.88
CA ARG A 80 -5.79 -15.77 -16.20
C ARG A 80 -6.12 -14.29 -16.11
N GLN A 81 -7.23 -13.86 -16.71
CA GLN A 81 -7.69 -12.47 -16.67
C GLN A 81 -7.91 -12.01 -15.22
N GLY A 82 -8.49 -12.86 -14.36
CA GLY A 82 -8.66 -12.56 -12.94
C GLY A 82 -7.33 -12.37 -12.19
N LEU A 83 -6.30 -13.15 -12.52
CA LEU A 83 -4.96 -13.01 -11.92
C LEU A 83 -4.19 -11.80 -12.45
N GLU A 84 -4.39 -11.43 -13.71
CA GLU A 84 -3.83 -10.21 -14.29
C GLU A 84 -4.43 -8.99 -13.60
N ALA A 85 -5.76 -8.91 -13.49
CA ALA A 85 -6.44 -7.82 -12.79
C ALA A 85 -5.97 -7.69 -11.32
N ARG A 86 -5.79 -8.81 -10.59
CA ARG A 86 -5.23 -8.79 -9.23
C ARG A 86 -3.79 -8.29 -9.19
N GLN A 87 -2.96 -8.69 -10.16
CA GLN A 87 -1.57 -8.24 -10.24
C GLN A 87 -1.48 -6.74 -10.55
N GLU A 88 -2.34 -6.24 -11.44
CA GLU A 88 -2.45 -4.82 -11.75
C GLU A 88 -2.88 -4.02 -10.52
N GLN A 89 -3.93 -4.44 -9.83
CA GLN A 89 -4.36 -3.82 -8.57
C GLN A 89 -3.24 -3.76 -7.53
N LEU A 90 -2.46 -4.84 -7.39
CA LEU A 90 -1.30 -4.86 -6.47
C LEU A 90 -0.19 -3.89 -6.91
N ASN A 91 0.01 -3.73 -8.22
CA ASN A 91 0.99 -2.79 -8.76
C ASN A 91 0.55 -1.33 -8.56
N ASP A 92 -0.73 -1.03 -8.77
CA ASP A 92 -1.31 0.27 -8.48
C ASP A 92 -1.16 0.62 -7.01
N ALA A 93 -1.49 -0.31 -6.12
CA ALA A 93 -1.34 -0.12 -4.68
C ALA A 93 0.13 0.12 -4.28
N ARG A 94 1.09 -0.57 -4.92
CA ARG A 94 2.53 -0.31 -4.76
C ARG A 94 2.93 1.07 -5.26
N ALA A 95 2.32 1.56 -6.34
CA ALA A 95 2.59 2.89 -6.87
C ALA A 95 2.09 3.98 -5.92
N VAL A 96 0.86 3.84 -5.41
CA VAL A 96 0.28 4.78 -4.44
C VAL A 96 1.08 4.78 -3.13
N GLU A 97 1.50 3.61 -2.63
CA GLU A 97 2.35 3.55 -1.43
C GLU A 97 3.73 4.21 -1.63
N ARG A 98 4.34 4.10 -2.81
CA ARG A 98 5.59 4.82 -3.11
C ARG A 98 5.36 6.33 -3.07
N ALA A 99 4.30 6.80 -3.74
CA ALA A 99 3.93 8.21 -3.72
C ALA A 99 3.63 8.71 -2.30
N TRP A 100 2.96 7.90 -1.47
CA TRP A 100 2.75 8.23 -0.05
C TRP A 100 4.06 8.39 0.72
N ARG A 101 5.04 7.50 0.52
CA ARG A 101 6.33 7.58 1.23
C ARG A 101 7.10 8.84 0.86
N GLU A 102 7.15 9.15 -0.44
CA GLU A 102 7.76 10.37 -0.96
C GLU A 102 7.05 11.61 -0.38
N PHE A 103 5.71 11.65 -0.44
CA PHE A 103 4.91 12.71 0.16
C PHE A 103 5.17 12.87 1.67
N TYR A 104 5.21 11.76 2.40
CA TYR A 104 5.46 11.76 3.84
C TYR A 104 6.85 12.31 4.18
N ASP A 105 7.86 11.87 3.45
CA ASP A 105 9.25 12.25 3.70
C ASP A 105 9.48 13.74 3.37
N GLU A 106 8.85 14.28 2.31
CA GLU A 106 8.87 15.71 1.97
C GLU A 106 8.21 16.59 3.04
N TYR A 107 7.00 16.25 3.49
CA TYR A 107 6.32 17.01 4.55
C TYR A 107 7.07 16.94 5.89
N ARG A 108 7.69 15.79 6.18
CA ARG A 108 8.56 15.67 7.35
C ARG A 108 9.79 16.56 7.23
N ALA A 109 10.40 16.66 6.06
CA ALA A 109 11.54 17.55 5.83
C ALA A 109 11.14 19.02 6.01
N ASP A 110 10.01 19.44 5.44
CA ASP A 110 9.46 20.80 5.63
C ASP A 110 9.17 21.10 7.10
N PHE A 111 8.55 20.18 7.83
CA PHE A 111 8.33 20.36 9.27
C PHE A 111 9.65 20.57 10.03
N LEU A 112 10.68 19.79 9.69
CA LEU A 112 11.98 19.89 10.35
C LEU A 112 12.71 21.20 10.00
N SER A 113 12.59 21.73 8.79
CA SER A 113 13.18 23.02 8.43
C SER A 113 12.38 24.21 8.97
N SER A 114 11.06 24.17 8.88
CA SER A 114 10.17 25.31 9.10
C SER A 114 9.65 25.44 10.54
N CYS A 115 9.50 24.33 11.28
CA CYS A 115 8.84 24.30 12.59
C CYS A 115 9.77 23.91 13.76
N SER A 116 10.93 23.29 13.49
CA SER A 116 11.83 22.82 14.56
C SER A 116 12.62 23.95 15.24
N ALA A 117 12.91 25.05 14.53
CA ALA A 117 13.68 26.19 15.04
C ALA A 117 12.88 27.13 15.96
N ARG A 118 11.55 27.15 15.87
CA ARG A 118 10.66 28.13 16.52
C ARG A 118 10.62 28.08 18.07
N LYS A 119 11.48 27.28 18.72
CA LYS A 119 11.60 27.18 20.19
C LYS A 119 12.83 27.92 20.76
N ARG A 120 13.61 28.64 19.96
CA ARG A 120 14.81 29.34 20.46
C ARG A 120 14.65 30.84 20.73
N ASP A 121 13.56 31.46 20.27
CA ASP A 121 13.40 32.92 20.35
C ASP A 121 12.32 33.38 21.35
N GLY A 122 11.94 32.54 22.32
CA GLY A 122 10.83 32.85 23.24
C GLY A 122 10.82 32.12 24.58
N ALA A 123 12.00 31.79 25.12
CA ALA A 123 12.14 31.33 26.50
C ALA A 123 13.34 31.99 27.16
#